data_AF-A0A524HTG2-F1
#
_entry.id   AF-A0A524HTG2-F1
#
_cell.length_a   1.000
_cell.length_b   1.000
_cell.length_c   1.000
_cell.angle_alpha   90.00
_cell.angle_beta   90.00
_cell.angle_gamma   90.00
#
_symmetry.space_group_name_H-M   'P 1'
#
loop_
_entity.id
_entity.type
_entity.pdbx_description
1 polymer ?
#
loop_
_entity_poly.entity_id
_entity_poly.type
_entity_poly.pdbx_seq_one_letter_code
_entity_poly.pdbx_strand_id
1 'polypeptide(L)'
;MKILTAREMKEIDRTAIEEIGIPGVVLMENAGVRIVRALKGRVAKPADESVVIVAGKGNNGGDGLVVARHLFNSGVRPEVLLFATKEEVRGDAAVNLSVVLKLGIPVTEIRSPAEWKKSRVKVFHATVIVDALFGTGLLKPLDGLFALAVEDINKSAAFKVAVDIPSGLSSDTFELIGPCVKADLTVALAAPKIAHVFPPAAECVGELVVAPIGIPPFLFEKPGWKIELVEGKTVLPFFTKRQKDTHKGSYGHVLVIAGSVGKTGAAALAGKAALRMGAGLVTVATAASALPIVARSMAELMTEPLAESVEKTIAREALPR
;
A
#
# COMPACT_ATOMS: atom_id res chain seq x y z
N MET A 1 -7.82 1.75 -8.53
CA MET A 1 -8.45 1.23 -7.30
C MET A 1 -8.60 2.38 -6.31
N LYS A 2 -9.69 2.46 -5.53
CA LYS A 2 -9.85 3.54 -4.53
C LYS A 2 -8.87 3.39 -3.37
N ILE A 3 -8.32 4.51 -2.89
CA ILE A 3 -7.59 4.60 -1.62
C ILE A 3 -8.55 5.25 -0.62
N LEU A 4 -8.79 4.58 0.50
CA LEU A 4 -9.88 4.94 1.40
C LEU A 4 -9.39 5.25 2.82
N THR A 5 -10.04 6.23 3.44
CA THR A 5 -9.92 6.54 4.88
C THR A 5 -10.61 5.48 5.74
N ALA A 6 -10.31 5.47 7.03
CA ALA A 6 -10.99 4.66 8.06
C ALA A 6 -12.50 4.86 8.00
N ARG A 7 -12.93 6.11 7.90
CA ARG A 7 -14.34 6.48 7.85
C ARG A 7 -15.02 5.92 6.61
N GLU A 8 -14.40 6.07 5.44
CA GLU A 8 -14.97 5.59 4.18
C GLU A 8 -15.03 4.05 4.16
N MET A 9 -13.99 3.35 4.62
CA MET A 9 -14.06 1.89 4.75
C MET A 9 -15.14 1.44 5.73
N LYS A 10 -15.26 2.10 6.89
CA LYS A 10 -16.32 1.77 7.86
C LYS A 10 -17.71 1.96 7.27
N GLU A 11 -17.90 2.96 6.41
CA GLU A 11 -19.15 3.17 5.70
C GLU A 11 -19.44 2.03 4.71
N ILE A 12 -18.43 1.56 3.96
CA ILE A 12 -18.55 0.41 3.07
C ILE A 12 -18.90 -0.86 3.83
N ASP A 13 -18.15 -1.16 4.90
CA ASP A 13 -18.39 -2.35 5.71
C ASP A 13 -19.80 -2.34 6.31
N ARG A 14 -20.22 -1.19 6.84
CA ARG A 14 -21.59 -1.01 7.35
C ARG A 14 -22.63 -1.29 6.27
N THR A 15 -22.52 -0.66 5.09
CA THR A 15 -23.47 -0.89 3.99
C THR A 15 -23.44 -2.35 3.52
N ALA A 16 -22.27 -2.98 3.43
CA ALA A 16 -22.15 -4.39 3.06
C ALA A 16 -22.85 -5.33 4.06
N ILE A 17 -22.75 -5.04 5.36
CA ILE A 17 -23.33 -5.86 6.43
C ILE A 17 -24.81 -5.56 6.64
N GLU A 18 -25.16 -4.29 6.82
CA GLU A 18 -26.50 -3.88 7.27
C GLU A 18 -27.49 -3.73 6.12
N GLU A 19 -27.05 -3.26 4.94
CA GLU A 19 -27.94 -3.00 3.80
C GLU A 19 -27.96 -4.15 2.78
N ILE A 20 -26.78 -4.70 2.44
CA ILE A 20 -26.69 -5.83 1.51
C ILE A 20 -26.93 -7.17 2.23
N GLY A 21 -26.68 -7.24 3.54
CA GLY A 21 -26.91 -8.44 4.35
C GLY A 21 -25.77 -9.46 4.32
N ILE A 22 -24.54 -9.05 3.97
CA ILE A 22 -23.37 -9.94 4.02
C ILE A 22 -22.90 -10.06 5.48
N PRO A 23 -22.94 -11.24 6.13
CA PRO A 23 -22.57 -11.34 7.53
C PRO A 23 -21.10 -10.96 7.78
N GLY A 24 -20.82 -10.19 8.83
CA GLY A 24 -19.46 -9.74 9.17
C GLY A 24 -18.47 -10.90 9.35
N VAL A 25 -18.90 -12.00 9.98
CA VAL A 25 -18.12 -13.23 10.09
C VAL A 25 -17.71 -13.83 8.74
N VAL A 26 -18.51 -13.65 7.68
CA VAL A 26 -18.15 -14.12 6.32
C VAL A 26 -17.09 -13.22 5.70
N LEU A 27 -17.18 -11.90 5.90
CA LEU A 27 -16.13 -10.97 5.48
C LEU A 27 -14.80 -11.26 6.18
N MET A 28 -14.84 -11.51 7.50
CA MET A 28 -13.69 -11.90 8.31
C MET A 28 -13.10 -13.26 7.86
N GLU A 29 -13.95 -14.24 7.54
CA GLU A 29 -13.52 -15.53 6.98
C GLU A 29 -12.74 -15.33 5.67
N ASN A 30 -13.30 -14.52 4.77
CA ASN A 30 -12.69 -14.22 3.49
C ASN A 30 -11.36 -13.49 3.68
N ALA A 31 -11.29 -12.51 4.59
CA ALA A 31 -10.07 -11.79 4.93
C ALA A 31 -8.96 -12.76 5.35
N GLY A 32 -9.19 -13.58 6.37
CA GLY A 32 -8.19 -14.53 6.87
C GLY A 32 -7.75 -15.56 5.82
N VAL A 33 -8.66 -16.09 4.99
CA VAL A 33 -8.32 -16.99 3.88
C VAL A 33 -7.40 -16.29 2.87
N ARG A 34 -7.65 -15.02 2.55
CA ARG A 34 -6.80 -14.24 1.63
C ARG A 34 -5.44 -13.94 2.21
N ILE A 35 -5.36 -13.66 3.52
CA ILE A 35 -4.08 -13.47 4.22
C ILE A 35 -3.26 -14.76 4.17
N VAL A 36 -3.85 -15.91 4.51
CA VAL A 36 -3.17 -17.20 4.40
C VAL A 36 -2.73 -17.49 2.98
N ARG A 37 -3.55 -17.14 1.97
CA ARG A 37 -3.15 -17.26 0.56
C ARG A 37 -1.96 -16.35 0.20
N ALA A 38 -1.89 -15.13 0.74
CA ALA A 38 -0.75 -14.24 0.53
C ALA A 38 0.52 -14.76 1.20
N LEU A 39 0.40 -15.48 2.31
CA LEU A 39 1.52 -16.18 2.97
C LEU A 39 2.05 -17.36 2.15
N LYS A 40 1.21 -18.02 1.33
CA LYS A 40 1.64 -19.17 0.53
C LYS A 40 2.77 -18.78 -0.43
N GLY A 41 3.85 -19.55 -0.40
CA GLY A 41 5.06 -19.32 -1.21
C GLY A 41 6.08 -18.36 -0.59
N ARG A 42 5.73 -17.67 0.51
CA ARG A 42 6.67 -16.86 1.32
C ARG A 42 7.18 -17.59 2.56
N VAL A 43 6.49 -18.68 2.91
CA VAL A 43 6.80 -19.60 4.01
C VAL A 43 7.31 -20.90 3.39
N ALA A 44 8.47 -21.40 3.84
CA ALA A 44 9.20 -22.45 3.12
C ALA A 44 8.49 -23.80 3.22
N LYS A 45 8.26 -24.25 4.46
CA LYS A 45 7.63 -25.55 4.76
C LYS A 45 6.74 -25.43 6.00
N PRO A 46 5.41 -25.60 5.88
CA PRO A 46 4.47 -25.43 6.99
C PRO A 46 4.82 -26.16 8.30
N ALA A 47 5.51 -27.30 8.23
CA ALA A 47 5.90 -28.10 9.39
C ALA A 47 7.11 -27.55 10.17
N ASP A 48 7.97 -26.76 9.52
CA ASP A 48 9.22 -26.24 10.10
C ASP A 48 9.05 -24.81 10.64
N GLU A 49 7.83 -24.27 10.57
CA GLU A 49 7.55 -22.85 10.77
C GLU A 49 6.92 -22.61 12.13
N SER A 50 7.55 -21.72 12.89
CA SER A 50 7.04 -21.23 14.16
C SER A 50 6.26 -19.95 13.90
N VAL A 51 4.93 -20.06 13.84
CA VAL A 51 4.05 -18.93 13.54
C VAL A 51 3.41 -18.38 14.81
N VAL A 52 3.65 -17.09 15.07
CA VAL A 52 3.03 -16.37 16.17
C VAL A 52 2.06 -15.33 15.63
N ILE A 53 0.80 -15.42 16.04
CA ILE A 53 -0.22 -14.41 15.76
C ILE A 53 -0.29 -13.47 16.97
N VAL A 54 0.00 -12.20 16.76
CA VAL A 54 -0.14 -11.16 17.78
C VAL A 54 -1.46 -10.43 17.53
N ALA A 55 -2.49 -10.76 18.31
CA ALA A 55 -3.87 -10.37 18.04
C ALA A 55 -4.42 -9.39 19.09
N GLY A 56 -5.15 -8.37 18.63
CA GLY A 56 -5.97 -7.51 19.50
C GLY A 56 -7.35 -8.11 19.77
N LYS A 57 -8.20 -7.38 20.48
CA LYS A 57 -9.59 -7.80 20.77
C LYS A 57 -10.62 -7.45 19.70
N GLY A 58 -10.26 -6.58 18.76
CA GLY A 58 -11.16 -6.10 17.70
C GLY A 58 -11.20 -7.00 16.47
N ASN A 59 -11.81 -6.50 15.40
CA ASN A 59 -11.97 -7.24 14.15
C ASN A 59 -10.63 -7.66 13.53
N ASN A 60 -9.60 -6.81 13.58
CA ASN A 60 -8.26 -7.15 13.10
C ASN A 60 -7.68 -8.39 13.81
N GLY A 61 -7.89 -8.48 15.13
CA GLY A 61 -7.53 -9.66 15.90
C GLY A 61 -8.36 -10.89 15.50
N GLY A 62 -9.65 -10.69 15.21
CA GLY A 62 -10.53 -11.70 14.61
C GLY A 62 -9.99 -12.26 13.29
N ASP A 63 -9.54 -11.40 12.37
CA ASP A 63 -8.89 -11.81 11.12
C ASP A 63 -7.62 -12.63 11.39
N GLY A 64 -6.82 -12.22 12.38
CA GLY A 64 -5.66 -12.99 12.87
C GLY A 64 -6.03 -14.37 13.43
N LEU A 65 -7.17 -14.48 14.12
CA LEU A 65 -7.70 -15.77 14.63
C LEU A 65 -8.17 -16.68 13.48
N VAL A 66 -8.76 -16.12 12.43
CA VAL A 66 -9.06 -16.87 11.18
C VAL A 66 -7.76 -17.38 10.55
N VAL A 67 -6.74 -16.54 10.45
CA VAL A 67 -5.40 -16.93 9.96
C VAL A 67 -4.85 -18.10 10.77
N ALA A 68 -4.87 -18.02 12.11
CA ALA A 68 -4.41 -19.09 12.99
C ALA A 68 -5.13 -20.42 12.69
N ARG A 69 -6.47 -20.40 12.56
CA ARG A 69 -7.25 -21.59 12.23
C ARG A 69 -6.87 -22.19 10.86
N HIS A 70 -6.74 -21.37 9.83
CA HIS A 70 -6.42 -21.87 8.48
C HIS A 70 -4.99 -22.38 8.35
N LEU A 71 -4.05 -21.79 9.07
CA LEU A 71 -2.70 -22.31 9.20
C LEU A 71 -2.69 -23.66 9.92
N PHE A 72 -3.44 -23.79 11.02
CA PHE A 72 -3.61 -25.05 11.72
C PHE A 72 -4.16 -26.16 10.82
N ASN A 73 -5.22 -25.87 10.06
CA ASN A 73 -5.79 -26.79 9.07
C ASN A 73 -4.81 -27.18 7.95
N SER A 74 -3.81 -26.34 7.68
CA SER A 74 -2.75 -26.59 6.69
C SER A 74 -1.56 -27.35 7.28
N GLY A 75 -1.64 -27.83 8.52
CA GLY A 75 -0.59 -28.60 9.19
C GLY A 75 0.40 -27.78 10.02
N VAL A 76 0.30 -26.45 10.02
CA VAL A 76 1.11 -25.58 10.89
C VAL A 76 0.63 -25.71 12.34
N ARG A 77 1.47 -25.37 13.31
CA ARG A 77 1.07 -25.25 14.72
C ARG A 77 1.25 -23.80 15.20
N PRO A 78 0.29 -22.91 14.86
CA PRO A 78 0.39 -21.53 15.28
C PRO A 78 0.15 -21.37 16.79
N GLU A 79 0.68 -20.29 17.35
CA GLU A 79 0.37 -19.81 18.69
C GLU A 79 -0.20 -18.38 18.63
N VAL A 80 -1.16 -18.07 19.49
CA VAL A 80 -1.79 -16.75 19.57
C VAL A 80 -1.38 -16.04 20.85
N LEU A 81 -0.88 -14.82 20.71
CA LEU A 81 -0.69 -13.86 21.79
C LEU A 81 -1.81 -12.82 21.72
N LEU A 82 -2.81 -12.97 22.58
CA LEU A 82 -4.00 -12.13 22.61
C LEU A 82 -3.80 -10.96 23.58
N PHE A 83 -3.79 -9.73 23.08
CA PHE A 83 -3.62 -8.50 23.88
C PHE A 83 -4.95 -8.02 24.50
N ALA A 84 -5.61 -8.95 25.19
CA ALA A 84 -6.86 -8.79 25.93
C ALA A 84 -7.15 -10.07 26.72
N THR A 85 -8.16 -10.05 27.59
CA THR A 85 -8.75 -11.30 28.08
C THR A 85 -9.64 -11.92 26.99
N LYS A 86 -9.85 -13.25 27.04
CA LYS A 86 -10.77 -13.92 26.12
C LYS A 86 -12.19 -13.36 26.19
N GLU A 87 -12.63 -12.92 27.37
CA GLU A 87 -13.98 -12.37 27.62
C GLU A 87 -14.16 -10.95 27.06
N GLU A 88 -13.07 -10.22 26.83
CA GLU A 88 -13.11 -8.91 26.20
C GLU A 88 -13.33 -8.99 24.68
N VAL A 89 -13.07 -10.14 24.07
CA VAL A 89 -13.27 -10.36 22.63
C VAL A 89 -14.76 -10.54 22.35
N ARG A 90 -15.31 -9.77 21.41
CA ARG A 90 -16.75 -9.72 21.11
C ARG A 90 -17.02 -9.81 19.60
N GLY A 91 -18.29 -10.00 19.26
CA GLY A 91 -18.74 -10.05 17.86
C GLY A 91 -18.10 -11.18 17.07
N ASP A 92 -17.79 -10.90 15.80
CA ASP A 92 -17.22 -11.88 14.87
C ASP A 92 -15.86 -12.42 15.34
N ALA A 93 -15.05 -11.59 16.01
CA ALA A 93 -13.77 -12.02 16.58
C ALA A 93 -13.97 -13.09 17.68
N ALA A 94 -15.03 -12.99 18.48
CA ALA A 94 -15.33 -13.97 19.54
C ALA A 94 -15.75 -15.33 18.95
N VAL A 95 -16.45 -15.33 17.81
CA VAL A 95 -16.79 -16.54 17.07
C VAL A 95 -15.51 -17.28 16.70
N ASN A 96 -14.56 -16.58 16.08
CA ASN A 96 -13.29 -17.18 15.67
C ASN A 96 -12.40 -17.58 16.86
N LEU A 97 -12.40 -16.80 17.95
CA LEU A 97 -11.70 -17.18 19.18
C LEU A 97 -12.23 -18.51 19.74
N SER A 98 -13.56 -18.68 19.77
CA SER A 98 -14.18 -19.93 20.23
C SER A 98 -13.73 -21.13 19.41
N VAL A 99 -13.64 -20.97 18.08
CA VAL A 99 -13.17 -22.05 17.19
C VAL A 99 -11.69 -22.34 17.43
N VAL A 100 -10.84 -21.32 17.53
CA VAL A 100 -9.40 -21.46 17.81
C VAL A 100 -9.17 -22.25 19.10
N LEU A 101 -9.91 -21.94 20.17
CA LEU A 101 -9.83 -22.65 21.44
C LEU A 101 -10.30 -24.11 21.32
N LYS A 102 -11.40 -24.37 20.61
CA LYS A 102 -11.93 -25.73 20.40
C LYS A 102 -11.03 -26.60 19.52
N LEU A 103 -10.23 -26.00 18.65
CA LEU A 103 -9.20 -26.69 17.87
C LEU A 103 -7.93 -27.00 18.69
N GLY A 104 -7.84 -26.50 19.93
CA GLY A 104 -6.69 -26.68 20.79
C GLY A 104 -5.48 -25.83 20.40
N ILE A 105 -5.68 -24.75 19.63
CA ILE A 105 -4.61 -23.81 19.30
C ILE A 105 -4.25 -23.01 20.56
N PRO A 106 -2.97 -22.94 20.98
CA PRO A 106 -2.58 -22.21 22.17
C PRO A 106 -2.89 -20.72 22.08
N VAL A 107 -3.61 -20.18 23.07
CA VAL A 107 -3.91 -18.74 23.21
C VAL A 107 -3.41 -18.25 24.56
N THR A 108 -2.44 -17.33 24.54
CA THR A 108 -1.88 -16.68 25.75
C THR A 108 -2.42 -15.26 25.85
N GLU A 109 -3.07 -14.92 26.96
CA GLU A 109 -3.55 -13.56 27.23
C GLU A 109 -2.40 -12.67 27.72
N ILE A 110 -2.28 -11.48 27.14
CA ILE A 110 -1.26 -10.48 27.45
C ILE A 110 -1.97 -9.20 27.88
N ARG A 111 -1.96 -8.90 29.18
CA ARG A 111 -2.70 -7.77 29.78
C ARG A 111 -1.76 -6.78 30.45
N SER A 112 -0.50 -7.16 30.64
CA SER A 112 0.51 -6.34 31.31
C SER A 112 1.91 -6.51 30.70
N PRO A 113 2.80 -5.51 30.88
CA PRO A 113 4.20 -5.65 30.48
C PRO A 113 4.91 -6.85 31.11
N ALA A 114 4.51 -7.28 32.31
CA ALA A 114 5.08 -8.45 32.97
C ALA A 114 4.70 -9.76 32.25
N GLU A 115 3.46 -9.90 31.80
CA GLU A 115 3.01 -11.05 30.99
C GLU A 115 3.64 -11.04 29.59
N TRP A 116 3.80 -9.85 28.99
CA TRP A 116 4.53 -9.70 27.75
C TRP A 116 5.99 -10.12 27.89
N LYS A 117 6.67 -9.70 28.96
CA LYS A 117 8.06 -10.08 29.21
C LYS A 117 8.27 -11.60 29.28
N LYS A 118 7.29 -12.35 29.76
CA LYS A 118 7.32 -13.83 29.79
C LYS A 118 7.06 -14.44 28.41
N SER A 119 6.26 -13.79 27.59
CA SER A 119 5.78 -14.35 26.31
C SER A 119 6.58 -13.89 25.10
N ARG A 120 7.30 -12.76 25.19
CA ARG A 120 8.08 -12.16 24.09
C ARG A 120 9.13 -13.09 23.49
N VAL A 121 9.60 -14.09 24.24
CA VAL A 121 10.50 -15.13 23.71
C VAL A 121 9.90 -15.85 22.49
N LYS A 122 8.58 -16.03 22.45
CA LYS A 122 7.88 -16.63 21.31
C LYS A 122 8.03 -15.78 20.05
N VAL A 123 8.00 -14.46 20.18
CA VAL A 123 8.21 -13.52 19.07
C VAL A 123 9.64 -13.58 18.53
N PHE A 124 10.64 -13.76 19.40
CA PHE A 124 12.04 -13.87 18.98
C PHE A 124 12.39 -15.24 18.39
N HIS A 125 11.64 -16.29 18.72
CA HIS A 125 11.81 -17.64 18.17
C HIS A 125 10.87 -17.94 16.98
N ALA A 126 9.95 -17.01 16.66
CA ALA A 126 9.07 -17.16 15.52
C ALA A 126 9.87 -17.07 14.22
N THR A 127 9.46 -17.85 13.23
CA THR A 127 9.90 -17.68 11.83
C THR A 127 8.97 -16.74 11.09
N VAL A 128 7.68 -16.71 11.48
CA VAL A 128 6.66 -15.80 10.95
C VAL A 128 5.88 -15.15 12.08
N ILE A 129 5.71 -13.84 12.01
CA ILE A 129 4.84 -13.08 12.92
C ILE A 129 3.68 -12.51 12.11
N VAL A 130 2.46 -12.79 12.53
CA VAL A 130 1.25 -12.15 12.00
C VAL A 130 0.84 -11.04 12.97
N ASP A 131 1.04 -9.80 12.55
CA ASP A 131 0.57 -8.61 13.25
C ASP A 131 -0.92 -8.38 12.97
N ALA A 132 -1.74 -8.66 13.98
CA ALA A 132 -3.18 -8.51 13.99
C ALA A 132 -3.63 -7.68 15.22
N LEU A 133 -2.77 -6.79 15.74
CA LEU A 133 -3.06 -6.00 16.94
C LEU A 133 -4.11 -4.92 16.65
N PHE A 134 -3.88 -4.08 15.65
CA PHE A 134 -4.73 -2.94 15.31
C PHE A 134 -4.89 -2.80 13.80
N GLY A 135 -6.12 -2.48 13.37
CA GLY A 135 -6.43 -2.16 11.98
C GLY A 135 -6.63 -0.64 11.78
N THR A 136 -7.59 -0.26 10.93
CA THR A 136 -7.89 1.12 10.52
C THR A 136 -8.31 2.12 11.61
N GLY A 137 -8.57 1.67 12.84
CA GLY A 137 -9.17 2.50 13.90
C GLY A 137 -8.20 3.32 14.77
N LEU A 138 -6.90 3.29 14.49
CA LEU A 138 -5.91 3.94 15.35
C LEU A 138 -5.78 5.45 15.06
N LEU A 139 -6.09 6.27 16.06
CA LEU A 139 -5.97 7.75 16.00
C LEU A 139 -4.86 8.31 16.89
N LYS A 140 -4.33 7.50 17.80
CA LYS A 140 -3.33 7.92 18.79
C LYS A 140 -2.08 7.04 18.69
N PRO A 141 -0.89 7.59 18.98
CA PRO A 141 0.34 6.82 19.10
C PRO A 141 0.13 5.60 19.99
N LEU A 142 0.74 4.47 19.63
CA LEU A 142 0.84 3.34 20.56
C LEU A 142 1.70 3.73 21.75
N ASP A 143 1.27 3.34 22.94
CA ASP A 143 1.98 3.56 24.20
C ASP A 143 2.08 2.26 25.01
N GLY A 144 2.84 2.34 26.11
CA GLY A 144 2.95 1.27 27.11
C GLY A 144 3.20 -0.12 26.53
N LEU A 145 2.31 -1.05 26.88
CA LEU A 145 2.40 -2.46 26.49
C LEU A 145 2.44 -2.66 24.95
N PHE A 146 1.65 -1.89 24.19
CA PHE A 146 1.58 -2.05 22.75
C PHE A 146 2.85 -1.53 22.06
N ALA A 147 3.37 -0.39 22.50
CA ALA A 147 4.65 0.13 21.99
C ALA A 147 5.80 -0.86 22.25
N LEU A 148 5.87 -1.45 23.44
CA LEU A 148 6.87 -2.48 23.78
C LEU A 148 6.75 -3.72 22.88
N ALA A 149 5.53 -4.17 22.59
CA ALA A 149 5.32 -5.32 21.72
C ALA A 149 5.77 -5.03 20.28
N VAL A 150 5.42 -3.86 19.76
CA VAL A 150 5.84 -3.41 18.41
C VAL A 150 7.35 -3.31 18.30
N GLU A 151 8.04 -2.77 19.31
CA GLU A 151 9.51 -2.74 19.32
C GLU A 151 10.12 -4.14 19.27
N ASP A 152 9.56 -5.09 20.02
CA ASP A 152 10.05 -6.47 20.04
C ASP A 152 9.77 -7.21 18.73
N ILE A 153 8.59 -6.99 18.13
CA ILE A 153 8.26 -7.50 16.79
C ILE A 153 9.28 -6.98 15.78
N ASN A 154 9.57 -5.68 15.79
CA ASN A 154 10.52 -5.06 14.87
C ASN A 154 11.97 -5.54 15.07
N LYS A 155 12.35 -5.95 16.28
CA LYS A 155 13.66 -6.54 16.59
C LYS A 155 13.75 -8.02 16.21
N SER A 156 12.62 -8.69 15.93
CA SER A 156 12.62 -10.09 15.52
C SER A 156 13.10 -10.26 14.08
N ALA A 157 13.85 -11.35 13.85
CA ALA A 157 14.29 -11.77 12.52
C ALA A 157 13.19 -12.49 11.72
N ALA A 158 12.02 -12.72 12.33
CA ALA A 158 10.89 -13.35 11.67
C ALA A 158 10.40 -12.55 10.45
N PHE A 159 9.79 -13.24 9.49
CA PHE A 159 9.01 -12.61 8.44
C PHE A 159 7.72 -12.03 9.02
N LYS A 160 7.54 -10.72 8.93
CA LYS A 160 6.45 -9.97 9.58
C LYS A 160 5.34 -9.68 8.57
N VAL A 161 4.13 -10.11 8.90
CA VAL A 161 2.95 -9.90 8.06
C VAL A 161 1.91 -9.10 8.80
N ALA A 162 1.58 -7.93 8.29
CA ALA A 162 0.52 -7.09 8.83
C ALA A 162 -0.84 -7.47 8.22
N VAL A 163 -1.81 -7.65 9.11
CA VAL A 163 -3.22 -7.81 8.78
C VAL A 163 -3.83 -6.41 8.63
N ASP A 164 -4.36 -6.16 7.44
CA ASP A 164 -4.97 -4.91 7.00
C ASP A 164 -4.01 -3.72 6.88
N ILE A 165 -3.37 -3.33 7.97
CA ILE A 165 -2.40 -2.22 8.06
C ILE A 165 -1.40 -2.52 9.19
N PRO A 166 -0.11 -2.21 9.06
CA PRO A 166 0.85 -2.37 10.16
C PRO A 166 0.38 -1.64 11.41
N SER A 167 0.29 -2.37 12.53
CA SER A 167 -0.17 -1.82 13.79
C SER A 167 0.70 -0.67 14.24
N GLY A 168 0.05 0.45 14.60
CA GLY A 168 0.72 1.71 14.95
C GLY A 168 0.66 2.78 13.87
N LEU A 169 0.32 2.41 12.63
CA LEU A 169 -0.01 3.38 11.59
C LEU A 169 -1.47 3.84 11.72
N SER A 170 -1.74 5.07 11.26
CA SER A 170 -3.11 5.55 11.04
C SER A 170 -3.48 5.35 9.58
N SER A 171 -4.70 4.89 9.31
CA SER A 171 -5.16 4.70 7.93
C SER A 171 -5.49 6.00 7.19
N ASP A 172 -5.63 7.11 7.92
CA ASP A 172 -6.08 8.42 7.42
C ASP A 172 -4.95 9.39 7.11
N THR A 173 -3.71 9.05 7.46
CA THR A 173 -2.53 9.89 7.21
C THR A 173 -1.35 9.02 6.77
N PHE A 174 -0.37 9.64 6.13
CA PHE A 174 0.91 9.02 5.80
C PHE A 174 2.01 9.36 6.80
N GLU A 175 1.72 10.25 7.75
CA GLU A 175 2.63 10.60 8.84
C GLU A 175 2.72 9.45 9.86
N LEU A 176 3.92 9.25 10.41
CA LEU A 176 4.12 8.32 11.52
C LEU A 176 3.59 8.98 12.81
N ILE A 177 2.53 8.41 13.37
CA ILE A 177 1.93 8.91 14.61
C ILE A 177 2.59 8.34 15.87
N GLY A 178 3.54 7.42 15.75
CA GLY A 178 4.22 6.76 16.88
C GLY A 178 4.97 5.49 16.47
N PRO A 179 5.35 4.63 17.43
CA PRO A 179 5.91 3.32 17.15
C PRO A 179 4.92 2.49 16.32
N CYS A 180 5.40 1.89 15.23
CA CYS A 180 4.61 1.03 14.35
C CYS A 180 5.40 -0.21 13.93
N VAL A 181 4.68 -1.27 13.57
CA VAL A 181 5.27 -2.48 13.01
C VAL A 181 5.86 -2.18 11.64
N LYS A 182 7.07 -2.68 11.39
CA LYS A 182 7.71 -2.68 10.08
C LYS A 182 7.50 -4.05 9.45
N ALA A 183 6.47 -4.15 8.62
CA ALA A 183 6.09 -5.39 7.98
C ALA A 183 6.95 -5.67 6.74
N ASP A 184 7.17 -6.95 6.47
CA ASP A 184 7.75 -7.43 5.21
C ASP A 184 6.64 -7.60 4.15
N LEU A 185 5.41 -7.87 4.59
CA LEU A 185 4.19 -7.98 3.79
C LEU A 185 3.00 -7.36 4.54
N THR A 186 2.18 -6.58 3.86
CA THR A 186 0.87 -6.12 4.35
C THR A 186 -0.23 -6.63 3.44
N VAL A 187 -1.24 -7.27 4.03
CA VAL A 187 -2.44 -7.69 3.32
C VAL A 187 -3.58 -6.73 3.62
N ALA A 188 -3.72 -5.69 2.79
CA ALA A 188 -4.77 -4.70 2.91
C ALA A 188 -6.13 -5.30 2.56
N LEU A 189 -7.09 -5.22 3.49
CA LEU A 189 -8.41 -5.80 3.31
C LEU A 189 -9.32 -4.83 2.55
N ALA A 190 -10.01 -5.35 1.53
CA ALA A 190 -10.94 -4.66 0.64
C ALA A 190 -10.33 -3.58 -0.26
N ALA A 191 -9.62 -2.60 0.32
CA ALA A 191 -9.00 -1.49 -0.38
C ALA A 191 -7.74 -1.00 0.35
N PRO A 192 -6.77 -0.38 -0.37
CA PRO A 192 -5.64 0.29 0.24
C PRO A 192 -6.06 1.54 1.01
N LYS A 193 -5.25 1.90 2.01
CA LYS A 193 -5.41 3.08 2.86
C LYS A 193 -4.31 4.10 2.53
N ILE A 194 -4.41 5.33 3.05
CA ILE A 194 -3.44 6.41 2.77
C ILE A 194 -2.03 5.99 3.19
N ALA A 195 -1.90 5.42 4.39
CA ALA A 195 -0.63 4.91 4.93
C ALA A 195 0.04 3.81 4.08
N HIS A 196 -0.70 3.13 3.20
CA HIS A 196 -0.12 2.09 2.34
C HIS A 196 0.65 2.65 1.16
N VAL A 197 0.38 3.89 0.77
CA VAL A 197 0.79 4.42 -0.54
C VAL A 197 1.80 5.54 -0.39
N PHE A 198 1.66 6.38 0.63
CA PHE A 198 2.48 7.59 0.78
C PHE A 198 3.53 7.43 1.89
N PRO A 199 4.80 7.82 1.65
CA PRO A 199 5.83 7.90 2.69
C PRO A 199 5.54 9.02 3.70
N PRO A 200 6.05 8.93 4.94
CA PRO A 200 6.92 7.87 5.45
C PRO A 200 6.20 6.57 5.84
N ALA A 201 4.87 6.56 6.05
CA ALA A 201 4.15 5.36 6.49
C ALA A 201 4.31 4.16 5.54
N ALA A 202 4.32 4.40 4.23
CA ALA A 202 4.47 3.33 3.23
C ALA A 202 5.79 2.54 3.38
N GLU A 203 6.82 3.12 4.00
CA GLU A 203 8.09 2.42 4.26
C GLU A 203 7.94 1.29 5.30
N CYS A 204 6.89 1.32 6.12
CA CYS A 204 6.61 0.31 7.14
C CYS A 204 5.71 -0.84 6.63
N VAL A 205 5.24 -0.76 5.39
CA VAL A 205 4.20 -1.64 4.84
C VAL A 205 4.79 -2.90 4.18
N GLY A 206 6.04 -2.81 3.71
CA GLY A 206 6.68 -3.88 2.94
C GLY A 206 5.98 -4.11 1.60
N GLU A 207 5.89 -5.36 1.15
CA GLU A 207 5.08 -5.70 -0.02
C GLU A 207 3.59 -5.48 0.29
N LEU A 208 2.86 -4.78 -0.59
CA LEU A 208 1.42 -4.54 -0.42
C LEU A 208 0.60 -5.50 -1.30
N VAL A 209 -0.28 -6.28 -0.67
CA VAL A 209 -1.29 -7.10 -1.35
C VAL A 209 -2.68 -6.61 -0.96
N VAL A 210 -3.48 -6.16 -1.94
CA VAL A 210 -4.89 -5.81 -1.69
C VAL A 210 -5.77 -7.03 -1.88
N ALA A 211 -6.41 -7.47 -0.81
CA ALA A 211 -7.23 -8.66 -0.76
C ALA A 211 -8.73 -8.33 -0.88
N PRO A 212 -9.44 -8.81 -1.92
CA PRO A 212 -10.90 -8.72 -1.96
C PRO A 212 -11.52 -9.69 -0.95
N ILE A 213 -12.36 -9.16 -0.06
CA ILE A 213 -12.97 -9.91 1.06
C ILE A 213 -14.46 -10.23 0.85
N GLY A 214 -14.97 -10.04 -0.36
CA GLY A 214 -16.37 -10.32 -0.72
C GLY A 214 -17.29 -9.10 -0.73
N ILE A 215 -16.75 -7.89 -0.54
CA ILE A 215 -17.50 -6.64 -0.70
C ILE A 215 -17.73 -6.37 -2.20
N PRO A 216 -18.98 -6.13 -2.62
CA PRO A 216 -19.29 -5.84 -4.02
C PRO A 216 -18.57 -4.58 -4.57
N PRO A 217 -17.99 -4.62 -5.78
CA PRO A 217 -17.21 -3.51 -6.35
C PRO A 217 -17.97 -2.17 -6.44
N PHE A 218 -19.28 -2.19 -6.67
CA PHE A 218 -20.08 -0.97 -6.79
C PHE A 218 -20.13 -0.15 -5.50
N LEU A 219 -19.86 -0.76 -4.33
CA LEU A 219 -19.79 -0.03 -3.05
C LEU A 219 -18.57 0.90 -2.97
N PHE A 220 -17.56 0.70 -3.82
CA PHE A 220 -16.37 1.55 -3.92
C PHE A 220 -16.58 2.76 -4.85
N GLU A 221 -17.69 2.83 -5.58
CA GLU A 221 -17.95 3.83 -6.62
C GLU A 221 -18.80 5.01 -6.11
N LYS A 222 -18.61 5.44 -4.86
CA LYS A 222 -19.36 6.56 -4.30
C LYS A 222 -18.87 7.93 -4.82
N PRO A 223 -19.78 8.83 -5.20
CA PRO A 223 -19.43 10.22 -5.49
C PRO A 223 -18.77 10.88 -4.26
N GLY A 224 -17.61 11.50 -4.48
CA GLY A 224 -16.87 12.21 -3.42
C GLY A 224 -15.60 11.52 -2.94
N TRP A 225 -15.40 10.23 -3.21
CA TRP A 225 -14.14 9.55 -2.92
C TRP A 225 -13.15 9.77 -4.06
N LYS A 226 -12.17 10.65 -3.81
CA LYS A 226 -11.32 11.24 -4.86
C LYS A 226 -9.96 10.59 -5.03
N ILE A 227 -9.50 9.80 -4.07
CA ILE A 227 -8.14 9.24 -4.10
C ILE A 227 -8.17 7.87 -4.75
N GLU A 228 -7.35 7.70 -5.78
CA GLU A 228 -7.21 6.45 -6.52
C GLU A 228 -5.75 6.11 -6.75
N LEU A 229 -5.43 4.83 -6.61
CA LEU A 229 -4.15 4.27 -7.05
C LEU A 229 -4.18 4.14 -8.58
N VAL A 230 -3.21 4.75 -9.24
CA VAL A 230 -3.00 4.63 -10.69
C VAL A 230 -2.48 3.22 -10.97
N GLU A 231 -3.27 2.44 -11.70
CA GLU A 231 -2.94 1.08 -12.11
C GLU A 231 -2.70 1.03 -13.62
N GLY A 232 -1.96 0.03 -14.11
CA GLY A 232 -1.71 -0.12 -15.56
C GLY A 232 -3.01 -0.14 -16.39
N LYS A 233 -4.06 -0.79 -15.89
CA LYS A 233 -5.40 -0.80 -16.52
C LYS A 233 -6.06 0.58 -16.59
N THR A 234 -5.72 1.49 -15.67
CA THR A 234 -6.22 2.87 -15.65
C THR A 234 -5.51 3.72 -16.70
N VAL A 235 -4.23 3.44 -16.96
CA VAL A 235 -3.44 4.19 -17.96
C VAL A 235 -3.59 3.62 -19.37
N LEU A 236 -3.81 2.30 -19.51
CA LEU A 236 -3.88 1.62 -20.80
C LEU A 236 -4.83 2.26 -21.83
N PRO A 237 -6.04 2.73 -21.47
CA PRO A 237 -6.95 3.37 -22.42
C PRO A 237 -6.40 4.65 -23.07
N PHE A 238 -5.42 5.31 -22.44
CA PHE A 238 -4.77 6.50 -23.02
C PHE A 238 -3.77 6.16 -24.13
N PHE A 239 -3.37 4.89 -24.25
CA PHE A 239 -2.48 4.40 -25.30
C PHE A 239 -3.29 3.78 -26.45
N THR A 240 -3.82 4.64 -27.33
CA THR A 240 -4.58 4.18 -28.49
C THR A 240 -3.68 3.59 -29.58
N LYS A 241 -4.16 2.54 -30.25
CA LYS A 241 -3.43 1.90 -31.35
C LYS A 241 -3.34 2.86 -32.55
N ARG A 242 -2.13 3.03 -33.09
CA ARG A 242 -1.90 3.82 -34.30
C ARG A 242 -2.54 3.17 -35.54
N GLN A 243 -3.28 3.97 -36.30
CA GLN A 243 -3.82 3.57 -37.60
C GLN A 243 -2.70 3.52 -38.64
N LYS A 244 -2.79 2.58 -39.60
CA LYS A 244 -1.75 2.35 -40.62
C LYS A 244 -1.64 3.51 -41.60
N ASP A 245 -2.77 4.10 -41.99
CA ASP A 245 -2.83 5.19 -42.95
C ASP A 245 -2.84 6.54 -42.24
N THR A 246 -1.67 6.93 -41.71
CA THR A 246 -1.47 8.18 -40.97
C THR A 246 -0.11 8.79 -41.29
N HIS A 247 0.06 10.07 -40.97
CA HIS A 247 1.32 10.79 -41.17
C HIS A 247 1.73 11.55 -39.90
N LYS A 248 2.90 12.20 -39.94
CA LYS A 248 3.44 12.97 -38.80
C LYS A 248 2.49 14.06 -38.26
N GLY A 249 1.60 14.60 -39.07
CA GLY A 249 0.61 15.59 -38.62
C GLY A 249 -0.55 14.96 -37.84
N SER A 250 -0.86 13.68 -38.10
CA SER A 250 -1.94 12.94 -37.43
C SER A 250 -1.71 12.77 -35.92
N TYR A 251 -0.47 12.94 -35.46
CA TYR A 251 -0.08 12.74 -34.07
C TYR A 251 0.42 14.01 -33.39
N GLY A 252 -0.02 15.17 -33.92
CA GLY A 252 0.23 16.47 -33.35
C GLY A 252 1.69 16.93 -33.43
N HIS A 253 1.89 18.16 -32.97
CA HIS A 253 3.19 18.82 -32.90
C HIS A 253 3.37 19.41 -31.50
N VAL A 254 4.38 18.92 -30.78
CA VAL A 254 4.71 19.42 -29.44
C VAL A 254 5.79 20.49 -29.54
N LEU A 255 5.54 21.65 -28.93
CA LEU A 255 6.55 22.67 -28.67
C LEU A 255 7.06 22.52 -27.24
N VAL A 256 8.37 22.30 -27.08
CA VAL A 256 9.04 22.28 -25.78
C VAL A 256 9.81 23.58 -25.60
N ILE A 257 9.39 24.41 -24.65
CA ILE A 257 10.10 25.65 -24.30
C ILE A 257 10.95 25.38 -23.06
N ALA A 258 12.23 25.14 -23.26
CA ALA A 258 13.12 24.76 -22.16
C ALA A 258 14.60 24.99 -22.52
N GLY A 259 15.45 24.95 -21.50
CA GLY A 259 16.90 24.94 -21.65
C GLY A 259 17.54 26.33 -21.62
N SER A 260 18.75 26.34 -21.06
CA SER A 260 19.64 27.48 -20.93
C SER A 260 21.07 26.96 -20.97
N VAL A 261 22.06 27.85 -20.95
CA VAL A 261 23.44 27.43 -20.66
C VAL A 261 23.47 26.70 -19.31
N GLY A 262 24.16 25.55 -19.27
CA GLY A 262 24.21 24.64 -18.13
C GLY A 262 22.95 23.80 -17.87
N LYS A 263 21.83 24.02 -18.59
CA LYS A 263 20.56 23.28 -18.41
C LYS A 263 19.98 22.72 -19.73
N THR A 264 20.83 22.54 -20.74
CA THR A 264 20.43 22.04 -22.07
C THR A 264 19.85 20.63 -22.02
N GLY A 265 20.28 19.81 -21.06
CA GLY A 265 19.77 18.45 -20.85
C GLY A 265 18.27 18.39 -20.58
N ALA A 266 17.70 19.38 -19.87
CA ALA A 266 16.26 19.41 -19.60
C ALA A 266 15.43 19.50 -20.89
N ALA A 267 15.85 20.37 -21.82
CA ALA A 267 15.20 20.56 -23.10
C ALA A 267 15.32 19.31 -23.99
N ALA A 268 16.52 18.72 -24.03
CA ALA A 268 16.78 17.50 -24.79
C ALA A 268 15.94 16.31 -24.27
N LEU A 269 15.88 16.10 -22.95
CA LEU A 269 15.13 15.00 -22.35
C LEU A 269 13.63 15.14 -22.57
N ALA A 270 13.08 16.35 -22.40
CA ALA A 270 11.66 16.62 -22.65
C ALA A 270 11.28 16.39 -24.12
N GLY A 271 12.08 16.89 -25.06
CA GLY A 271 11.84 16.67 -26.49
C GLY A 271 11.90 15.17 -26.88
N LYS A 272 12.92 14.46 -26.38
CA LYS A 272 13.07 13.01 -26.57
C LYS A 272 11.88 12.24 -26.03
N ALA A 273 11.42 12.57 -24.83
CA ALA A 273 10.26 11.94 -24.21
C ALA A 273 8.99 12.12 -25.07
N ALA A 274 8.75 13.33 -25.58
CA ALA A 274 7.60 13.60 -26.45
C ALA A 274 7.61 12.74 -27.73
N LEU A 275 8.76 12.63 -28.41
CA LEU A 275 8.89 11.74 -29.58
C LEU A 275 8.67 10.26 -29.21
N ARG A 276 9.27 9.81 -28.10
CA ARG A 276 9.14 8.43 -27.62
C ARG A 276 7.71 8.06 -27.23
N MET A 277 6.94 9.03 -26.75
CA MET A 277 5.51 8.87 -26.43
C MET A 277 4.60 8.91 -27.66
N GLY A 278 5.16 9.15 -28.86
CA GLY A 278 4.44 9.06 -30.12
C GLY A 278 3.94 10.39 -30.68
N ALA A 279 4.46 11.53 -30.23
CA ALA A 279 4.25 12.80 -30.92
C ALA A 279 4.77 12.72 -32.36
N GLY A 280 4.02 13.28 -33.31
CA GLY A 280 4.40 13.21 -34.71
C GLY A 280 5.50 14.20 -35.11
N LEU A 281 5.52 15.37 -34.49
CA LEU A 281 6.57 16.38 -34.60
C LEU A 281 6.91 16.94 -33.21
N VAL A 282 8.17 17.30 -33.00
CA VAL A 282 8.62 17.96 -31.78
C VAL A 282 9.60 19.07 -32.13
N THR A 283 9.29 20.31 -31.71
CA THR A 283 10.21 21.45 -31.76
C THR A 283 10.64 21.81 -30.36
N VAL A 284 11.94 21.94 -30.14
CA VAL A 284 12.52 22.46 -28.89
C VAL A 284 12.94 23.90 -29.10
N ALA A 285 12.18 24.81 -28.51
CA ALA A 285 12.53 26.23 -28.46
C ALA A 285 13.37 26.51 -27.22
N THR A 286 14.61 26.96 -27.41
CA THR A 286 15.60 27.10 -26.32
C THR A 286 16.39 28.39 -26.47
N ALA A 287 17.08 28.84 -25.41
CA ALA A 287 17.94 30.01 -25.49
C ALA A 287 18.94 29.86 -26.65
N ALA A 288 19.17 30.92 -27.43
CA ALA A 288 19.98 30.85 -28.65
C ALA A 288 21.35 30.18 -28.43
N SER A 289 22.04 30.48 -27.32
CA SER A 289 23.34 29.89 -26.96
C SER A 289 23.25 28.39 -26.61
N ALA A 290 22.07 27.90 -26.20
CA ALA A 290 21.84 26.49 -25.84
C ALA A 290 21.49 25.61 -27.05
N LEU A 291 21.00 26.20 -28.14
CA LEU A 291 20.46 25.48 -29.30
C LEU A 291 21.44 24.46 -29.90
N PRO A 292 22.72 24.78 -30.16
CA PRO A 292 23.63 23.82 -30.81
C PRO A 292 23.82 22.53 -29.99
N ILE A 293 23.79 22.64 -28.67
CA ILE A 293 23.93 21.50 -27.75
C ILE A 293 22.65 20.64 -27.79
N VAL A 294 21.48 21.27 -27.81
CA VAL A 294 20.19 20.57 -27.90
C VAL A 294 20.04 19.88 -29.26
N ALA A 295 20.35 20.56 -30.36
CA ALA A 295 20.27 20.03 -31.72
C ALA A 295 21.19 18.82 -31.92
N ARG A 296 22.37 18.82 -31.27
CA ARG A 296 23.30 17.68 -31.30
C ARG A 296 22.80 16.47 -30.50
N SER A 297 21.82 16.65 -29.60
CA SER A 297 21.38 15.58 -28.71
C SER A 297 20.49 14.52 -29.38
N MET A 298 19.77 14.90 -30.44
CA MET A 298 18.91 14.03 -31.25
C MET A 298 18.54 14.75 -32.56
N ALA A 299 18.84 14.15 -33.71
CA ALA A 299 18.66 14.79 -35.01
C ALA A 299 17.19 14.93 -35.43
N GLU A 300 16.31 14.10 -34.87
CA GLU A 300 14.87 14.10 -35.14
C GLU A 300 14.14 15.28 -34.46
N LEU A 301 14.78 15.95 -33.49
CA LEU A 301 14.22 17.14 -32.87
C LEU A 301 14.42 18.35 -33.78
N MET A 302 13.33 19.06 -34.06
CA MET A 302 13.43 20.41 -34.60
C MET A 302 13.85 21.34 -33.46
N THR A 303 14.62 22.39 -33.76
CA THR A 303 15.04 23.37 -32.75
C THR A 303 14.77 24.79 -33.22
N GLU A 304 14.27 25.64 -32.32
CA GLU A 304 14.04 27.06 -32.58
C GLU A 304 14.85 27.91 -31.59
N PRO A 305 15.67 28.87 -32.04
CA PRO A 305 16.37 29.76 -31.14
C PRO A 305 15.42 30.83 -30.59
N LEU A 306 15.39 30.97 -29.27
CA LEU A 306 14.68 32.05 -28.59
C LEU A 306 15.66 33.14 -28.16
N ALA A 307 15.15 34.38 -28.13
CA ALA A 307 15.87 35.50 -27.54
C ALA A 307 16.33 35.14 -26.12
N GLU A 308 17.54 35.56 -25.77
CA GLU A 308 18.18 35.20 -24.51
C GLU A 308 18.58 36.44 -23.69
N SER A 309 18.53 36.29 -22.38
CA SER A 309 18.95 37.32 -21.42
C SER A 309 20.49 37.33 -21.32
N VAL A 310 21.02 38.29 -20.55
CA VAL A 310 22.45 38.34 -20.21
C VAL A 310 22.90 37.04 -19.52
N GLU A 311 22.03 36.41 -18.73
CA GLU A 311 22.29 35.15 -18.03
C GLU A 311 22.15 33.91 -18.93
N LYS A 312 21.95 34.10 -20.25
CA LYS A 312 21.79 33.01 -21.23
C LYS A 312 20.60 32.09 -20.95
N THR A 313 19.53 32.67 -20.43
CA THR A 313 18.21 32.07 -20.24
C THR A 313 17.23 32.64 -21.27
N ILE A 314 16.10 31.97 -21.51
CA ILE A 314 15.06 32.48 -22.43
C ILE A 314 14.53 33.82 -21.90
N ALA A 315 14.46 34.82 -22.77
CA ALA A 315 14.11 36.20 -22.42
C ALA A 315 12.67 36.56 -22.80
N ARG A 316 12.15 37.67 -22.25
CA ARG A 316 10.77 38.13 -22.50
C ARG A 316 10.55 38.54 -23.96
N GLU A 317 11.61 38.94 -24.64
CA GLU A 317 11.66 39.29 -26.05
C GLU A 317 11.28 38.10 -26.96
N ALA A 318 11.23 36.87 -26.41
CA ALA A 318 10.74 35.68 -27.09
C ALA A 318 9.19 35.54 -27.10
N LEU A 319 8.45 36.34 -26.33
CA LEU A 319 6.99 36.24 -26.21
C LEU A 319 6.18 36.73 -27.43
N PRO A 320 6.60 37.75 -28.18
CA PRO A 320 5.87 38.20 -29.36
C PRO A 320 6.57 37.75 -30.65
N ARG A 321 5.98 36.76 -31.33
CA ARG A 321 6.07 36.56 -32.78
C ARG A 321 4.72 36.17 -33.33
#